data_AF-Q2WEH0-F1
#
_entry.id   AF-Q2WEH0-F1
#
_cell.length_a   1.000
_cell.length_b   1.000
_cell.length_c   1.000
_cell.angle_alpha   90.00
_cell.angle_beta   90.00
_cell.angle_gamma   90.00
#
_symmetry.space_group_name_H-M   'P 1'
#
loop_
_entity.id
_entity.type
_entity.pdbx_description
1 polymer ?
#
loop_
_entity_poly.entity_id
_entity_poly.type
_entity_poly.pdbx_seq_one_letter_code
_entity_poly.pdbx_strand_id
1 'polypeptide(L)'
;INATLINMVNPENPDSMKPLIDGGTEGFKGQARVILPTMGSCIECQLDMHAPRAAVPLCTLASIPRQPEHCIEWAHVIAWDKEKPFPQLDKDDPEHITWLYQKALERAKEFNISGVTYSLTQ
;
A
#
# COMPACT_ATOMS: atom_id res chain seq x y z
N ILE A 1 -15.34 -10.09 0.62
CA ILE A 1 -15.83 -10.57 -0.70
C ILE A 1 -16.25 -12.03 -0.65
N ASN A 2 -15.48 -12.90 0.00
CA ASN A 2 -15.76 -14.34 0.00
C ASN A 2 -17.07 -14.72 0.70
N ALA A 3 -17.37 -14.14 1.86
CA ALA A 3 -18.64 -14.36 2.55
C ALA A 3 -19.86 -14.02 1.67
N THR A 4 -19.77 -12.93 0.91
CA THR A 4 -20.82 -12.52 -0.05
C THR A 4 -21.02 -13.55 -1.14
N LEU A 5 -19.95 -14.07 -1.74
CA LEU A 5 -20.02 -15.08 -2.80
C LEU A 5 -20.55 -16.42 -2.29
N ILE A 6 -20.18 -16.81 -1.07
CA ILE A 6 -20.69 -18.04 -0.44
C ILE A 6 -22.20 -17.90 -0.16
N ASN A 7 -22.65 -16.75 0.35
CA ASN A 7 -24.07 -16.51 0.64
C ASN A 7 -24.96 -16.48 -0.62
N MET A 8 -24.38 -16.34 -1.81
CA MET A 8 -25.10 -16.43 -3.08
C MET A 8 -25.31 -17.87 -3.55
N VAL A 9 -24.61 -18.85 -2.97
CA VAL A 9 -24.73 -20.26 -3.35
C VAL A 9 -25.94 -20.88 -2.65
N ASN A 10 -26.94 -21.28 -3.45
CA ASN A 10 -28.03 -22.13 -3.02
C ASN A 10 -27.66 -23.61 -3.29
N PRO A 11 -27.57 -24.46 -2.25
CA PRO A 11 -27.21 -25.87 -2.42
C PRO A 11 -28.24 -26.68 -3.23
N GLU A 12 -29.49 -26.23 -3.31
CA GLU A 12 -30.55 -26.87 -4.10
C GLU A 12 -30.54 -26.45 -5.57
N ASN A 13 -29.78 -25.41 -5.93
CA ASN A 13 -29.67 -24.90 -7.29
C ASN A 13 -28.20 -24.68 -7.68
N PRO A 14 -27.56 -25.61 -8.40
CA PRO A 14 -26.17 -25.48 -8.84
C PRO A 14 -25.86 -24.20 -9.65
N ASP A 15 -26.83 -23.67 -10.40
CA ASP A 15 -26.66 -22.46 -11.23
C ASP A 15 -26.62 -21.16 -10.41
N SER A 16 -26.93 -21.24 -9.12
CA SER A 16 -26.81 -20.13 -8.18
C SER A 16 -25.34 -19.73 -7.95
N MET A 17 -24.40 -20.65 -8.13
CA MET A 17 -22.97 -20.40 -7.94
C MET A 17 -22.46 -19.40 -8.97
N LYS A 18 -21.77 -18.35 -8.49
CA LYS A 18 -21.15 -17.31 -9.32
C LYS A 18 -19.63 -17.40 -9.20
N PRO A 19 -18.92 -17.89 -10.23
CA PRO A 19 -17.46 -17.85 -10.26
C PRO A 19 -16.95 -16.41 -10.19
N LEU A 20 -15.89 -16.19 -9.41
CA LEU A 20 -15.14 -14.94 -9.39
C LEU A 20 -13.84 -15.12 -10.18
N ILE A 21 -13.62 -14.28 -11.19
CA ILE A 21 -12.33 -14.19 -11.88
C ILE A 21 -11.61 -12.98 -11.32
N ASP A 22 -10.46 -13.21 -10.69
CA ASP A 22 -9.60 -12.16 -10.13
C ASP A 22 -8.30 -12.09 -10.93
N GLY A 23 -7.83 -10.88 -11.19
CA GLY A 23 -6.61 -10.62 -11.93
C GLY A 23 -5.84 -9.46 -11.31
N GLY A 24 -4.51 -9.54 -11.32
CA GLY A 24 -3.64 -8.49 -10.82
C GLY A 24 -2.36 -8.40 -11.61
N THR A 25 -1.73 -7.22 -11.57
CA THR A 25 -0.46 -6.94 -12.26
C THR A 25 0.40 -5.98 -11.44
N GLU A 26 1.71 -6.18 -11.50
CA GLU A 26 2.71 -5.29 -10.91
C GLU A 26 3.93 -5.27 -11.84
N GLY A 27 4.17 -4.12 -12.49
CA GLY A 27 5.19 -4.00 -13.52
C GLY A 27 4.98 -4.99 -14.66
N PHE A 28 5.95 -5.88 -14.89
CA PHE A 28 5.87 -6.93 -15.92
C PHE A 28 5.37 -8.29 -15.41
N LYS A 29 4.92 -8.36 -14.14
CA LYS A 29 4.33 -9.56 -13.57
C LYS A 29 2.82 -9.42 -13.51
N GLY A 30 2.13 -10.56 -13.61
CA GLY A 30 0.70 -10.61 -13.43
C GLY A 30 0.22 -12.01 -13.09
N GLN A 31 -1.01 -12.07 -12.60
CA GLN A 31 -1.68 -13.29 -12.21
C GLN A 31 -3.16 -13.20 -12.59
N ALA A 32 -3.75 -14.34 -12.90
CA ALA A 32 -5.18 -14.51 -13.07
C ALA A 32 -5.61 -15.78 -12.32
N ARG A 33 -6.76 -15.72 -11.64
CA ARG A 33 -7.29 -16.82 -10.84
C ARG A 33 -8.80 -16.94 -10.99
N VAL A 34 -9.28 -18.17 -10.88
CA VAL A 34 -10.71 -18.50 -10.85
C VAL A 34 -11.06 -19.00 -9.46
N ILE A 35 -12.02 -18.36 -8.82
CA ILE A 35 -12.52 -18.70 -7.49
C ILE A 35 -13.92 -19.28 -7.66
N LEU A 36 -14.08 -20.53 -7.25
CA LEU A 36 -15.35 -21.23 -7.21
C LEU A 36 -15.81 -21.30 -5.74
N PRO A 37 -16.83 -20.51 -5.35
CA PRO A 37 -17.31 -20.50 -3.97
C PRO A 37 -17.69 -21.91 -3.52
N THR A 38 -17.36 -22.27 -2.27
CA THR A 38 -17.60 -23.60 -1.64
C THR A 38 -16.85 -24.80 -2.24
N MET A 39 -16.10 -24.62 -3.34
CA MET A 39 -15.40 -25.72 -4.03
C MET A 39 -13.89 -25.54 -4.09
N GLY A 40 -13.42 -24.32 -4.37
CA GLY A 40 -12.02 -24.00 -4.59
C GLY A 40 -11.40 -23.10 -3.52
N SER A 41 -10.12 -22.81 -3.70
CA SER A 41 -9.40 -21.81 -2.90
C SER A 41 -10.00 -20.43 -3.12
N CYS A 42 -10.31 -19.70 -2.04
CA CYS A 42 -10.83 -18.33 -2.10
C CYS A 42 -9.69 -17.30 -1.95
N ILE A 43 -10.01 -15.99 -2.03
CA ILE A 43 -9.03 -14.92 -1.76
C ILE A 43 -8.39 -15.09 -0.37
N GLU A 44 -9.23 -15.42 0.63
CA GLU A 44 -8.92 -15.87 1.99
C GLU A 44 -7.69 -16.79 2.07
N CYS A 45 -7.81 -17.93 1.39
CA CYS A 45 -6.84 -19.01 1.40
C CYS A 45 -5.51 -18.65 0.71
N GLN A 46 -5.47 -17.55 -0.04
CA GLN A 46 -4.34 -17.17 -0.88
C GLN A 46 -3.70 -15.85 -0.45
N LEU A 47 -4.08 -15.30 0.72
CA LEU A 47 -3.54 -14.04 1.25
C LEU A 47 -2.00 -14.04 1.28
N ASP A 48 -1.40 -15.17 1.64
CA ASP A 48 0.06 -15.31 1.73
C ASP A 48 0.78 -15.25 0.37
N MET A 49 0.05 -15.38 -0.74
CA MET A 49 0.60 -15.21 -2.09
C MET A 49 0.70 -13.74 -2.50
N HIS A 50 0.04 -12.83 -1.78
CA HIS A 50 0.17 -11.40 -2.05
C HIS A 50 1.52 -10.90 -1.53
N ALA A 51 2.18 -10.03 -2.30
CA ALA A 51 3.45 -9.45 -1.89
C ALA A 51 3.27 -8.72 -0.54
N PRO A 52 4.12 -9.01 0.46
CA PRO A 52 4.05 -8.29 1.72
C PRO A 52 4.35 -6.82 1.48
N ARG A 53 3.56 -5.93 2.09
CA ARG A 53 3.89 -4.50 2.10
C ARG A 53 5.18 -4.32 2.89
N ALA A 54 6.17 -3.68 2.28
CA ALA A 54 7.41 -3.31 2.97
C ALA A 54 7.06 -2.29 4.07
N ALA A 55 7.06 -2.74 5.33
CA ALA A 55 6.83 -1.88 6.47
C ALA A 55 8.17 -1.53 7.12
N VAL A 56 8.48 -0.24 7.21
CA VAL A 56 9.67 0.25 7.90
C VAL A 56 9.32 0.47 9.38
N PRO A 57 10.08 -0.09 10.33
CA PRO A 57 9.81 0.12 11.76
C PRO A 57 9.84 1.61 12.14
N LEU A 58 8.91 2.05 12.98
CA LEU A 58 8.81 3.46 13.40
C LEU A 58 10.11 3.97 14.05
N CYS A 59 10.80 3.12 14.82
CA CYS A 59 12.10 3.45 15.41
C CYS A 59 13.18 3.74 14.35
N THR A 60 13.09 3.10 13.17
CA THR A 60 14.02 3.35 12.05
C THR A 60 13.76 4.72 11.45
N LEU A 61 12.49 5.06 11.20
CA LEU A 61 12.09 6.38 10.69
C LEU A 61 12.50 7.50 11.66
N ALA A 62 12.23 7.31 12.95
CA ALA A 62 12.47 8.32 13.99
C ALA A 62 13.96 8.56 14.25
N SER A 63 14.78 7.51 14.28
CA SER A 63 16.14 7.59 14.84
C SER A 63 17.26 7.31 13.85
N ILE A 64 17.09 6.37 12.92
CA ILE A 64 18.18 5.87 12.07
C ILE A 64 17.72 5.59 10.63
N PRO A 65 17.26 6.61 9.88
CA PRO A 65 16.98 6.45 8.46
C PRO A 65 18.25 6.02 7.71
N ARG A 66 18.09 5.22 6.64
CA ARG A 66 19.20 4.63 5.87
C ARG A 66 19.02 4.75 4.36
N GLN A 67 17.79 4.93 3.91
CA GLN A 67 17.40 5.02 2.51
C GLN A 67 16.51 6.26 2.31
N PRO A 68 16.46 6.87 1.13
CA PRO A 68 15.64 8.06 0.88
C PRO A 68 14.15 7.83 1.18
N GLU A 69 13.64 6.62 0.97
CA GLU A 69 12.28 6.20 1.30
C GLU A 69 11.99 6.37 2.79
N HIS A 70 12.98 6.14 3.67
CA HIS A 70 12.80 6.34 5.11
C HIS A 70 12.62 7.81 5.48
N CYS A 71 13.27 8.72 4.75
CA CYS A 71 13.13 10.16 4.96
C CYS A 71 11.75 10.66 4.48
N ILE A 72 11.25 10.10 3.37
CA ILE A 72 9.92 10.38 2.82
C ILE A 72 8.83 9.85 3.75
N GLU A 73 8.93 8.60 4.21
CA GLU A 73 8.00 8.02 5.19
C GLU A 73 8.02 8.75 6.54
N TRP A 74 9.19 9.23 6.98
CA TRP A 74 9.28 10.09 8.16
C TRP A 74 8.50 11.39 7.97
N ALA A 75 8.59 12.03 6.79
CA ALA A 75 7.83 13.24 6.49
C ALA A 75 6.31 12.97 6.48
N HIS A 76 5.89 11.85 5.88
CA HIS A 76 4.49 11.43 5.81
C HIS A 76 3.86 11.14 7.17
N VAL A 77 4.56 10.41 8.04
CA VAL A 77 3.98 9.86 9.27
C VAL A 77 4.28 10.73 10.48
N ILE A 78 5.52 11.21 10.62
CA ILE A 78 5.99 11.88 11.85
C ILE A 78 5.95 13.39 11.68
N ALA A 79 6.55 13.93 10.61
CA ALA A 79 6.61 15.38 10.43
C ALA A 79 5.22 15.98 10.18
N TRP A 80 4.41 15.33 9.33
CA TRP A 80 3.05 15.78 9.03
C TRP A 80 2.16 15.87 10.27
N ASP A 81 2.15 14.83 11.11
CA ASP A 81 1.32 14.84 12.33
C ASP A 81 1.81 15.88 13.35
N LYS A 82 3.12 16.13 13.41
CA LYS A 82 3.71 17.13 14.31
C LYS A 82 3.43 18.56 13.87
N GLU A 83 3.61 18.87 12.59
CA GLU A 83 3.53 20.24 12.08
C GLU A 83 2.13 20.62 11.57
N LYS A 84 1.31 19.61 11.20
CA LYS A 84 -0.04 19.77 10.63
C LYS A 84 -0.12 20.94 9.64
N PRO A 85 0.72 20.94 8.60
CA PRO A 85 0.82 22.06 7.64
C PRO A 85 -0.51 22.34 6.93
N PHE A 86 -1.35 21.31 6.77
CA PHE A 86 -2.67 21.37 6.15
C PHE A 86 -3.66 20.52 6.97
N PRO A 87 -4.99 20.72 6.81
CA PRO A 87 -6.00 19.99 7.59
C PRO A 87 -5.94 18.47 7.42
N GLN A 88 -5.65 18.00 6.21
CA GLN A 88 -5.50 16.59 5.87
C GLN A 88 -4.47 16.43 4.76
N LEU A 89 -3.71 15.34 4.79
CA LEU A 89 -2.80 15.00 3.70
C LEU A 89 -3.61 14.49 2.50
N ASP A 90 -3.61 15.28 1.44
CA ASP A 90 -3.98 14.85 0.09
C ASP A 90 -2.71 14.49 -0.69
N LYS A 91 -2.64 13.26 -1.21
CA LYS A 91 -1.49 12.74 -1.97
C LYS A 91 -1.54 13.10 -3.45
N ASP A 92 -2.68 13.62 -3.92
CA ASP A 92 -2.85 14.07 -5.30
C ASP A 92 -2.66 15.60 -5.41
N ASP A 93 -2.57 16.31 -4.29
CA ASP A 93 -2.32 17.75 -4.24
C ASP A 93 -0.82 18.08 -4.39
N PRO A 94 -0.42 18.83 -5.44
CA PRO A 94 0.97 19.20 -5.66
C PRO A 94 1.60 20.01 -4.52
N GLU A 95 0.85 20.82 -3.79
CA GLU A 95 1.35 21.63 -2.67
C GLU A 95 1.74 20.73 -1.49
N HIS A 96 0.91 19.73 -1.19
CA HIS A 96 1.19 18.76 -0.14
C HIS A 96 2.40 17.88 -0.47
N ILE A 97 2.49 17.38 -1.71
CA ILE A 97 3.65 16.59 -2.16
C ILE A 97 4.92 17.44 -2.15
N THR A 98 4.82 18.72 -2.52
CA THR A 98 5.95 19.64 -2.44
C THR A 98 6.41 19.83 -1.00
N TRP A 99 5.49 19.99 -0.05
CA TRP A 99 5.82 20.09 1.37
C TRP A 99 6.54 18.83 1.89
N LEU A 100 6.01 17.65 1.57
CA LEU A 100 6.59 16.35 1.93
C LEU A 100 8.00 16.19 1.36
N TYR A 101 8.17 16.52 0.09
CA TYR A 101 9.46 16.48 -0.60
C TYR A 101 10.50 17.36 0.08
N GLN A 102 10.15 18.63 0.41
CA GLN A 102 11.09 19.53 1.09
C GLN A 102 11.46 19.01 2.48
N LYS A 103 10.50 18.53 3.25
CA LYS A 103 10.75 17.95 4.58
C LYS A 103 11.61 16.69 4.53
N ALA A 104 11.33 15.81 3.59
CA ALA A 104 12.15 14.62 3.36
C ALA A 104 13.58 14.99 2.96
N LEU A 105 13.75 16.03 2.16
CA LEU A 105 15.06 16.51 1.69
C LEU A 105 15.88 17.16 2.82
N GLU A 106 15.25 17.92 3.70
CA GLU A 106 15.86 18.43 4.95
C GLU A 106 16.33 17.27 5.83
N ARG A 107 15.45 16.29 6.06
CA ARG A 107 15.77 15.10 6.86
C ARG A 107 16.88 14.27 6.25
N ALA A 108 16.90 14.11 4.93
CA ALA A 108 17.95 13.38 4.23
C ALA A 108 19.32 14.07 4.39
N LYS A 109 19.36 15.41 4.36
CA LYS A 109 20.59 16.18 4.63
C LYS A 109 21.12 15.95 6.05
N GLU A 110 20.26 15.88 7.07
CA GLU A 110 20.67 15.60 8.46
C GLU A 110 21.43 14.27 8.59
N PHE A 111 21.04 13.26 7.81
CA PHE A 111 21.61 11.92 7.86
C PHE A 111 22.59 11.62 6.71
N ASN A 112 22.93 12.63 5.89
CA ASN A 112 23.77 12.49 4.69
C ASN A 112 23.27 11.41 3.71
N ILE A 113 21.95 11.33 3.52
CA ILE A 113 21.29 10.41 2.60
C ILE A 113 21.01 11.16 1.29
N SER A 114 21.33 10.52 0.16
CA SER A 114 21.04 11.04 -1.18
C SER A 114 19.91 10.25 -1.84
N GLY A 115 19.36 10.77 -2.94
CA GLY A 115 18.34 10.06 -3.73
C GLY A 115 16.88 10.43 -3.41
N VAL A 116 16.62 11.36 -2.49
CA VAL A 116 15.28 11.95 -2.34
C VAL A 116 14.99 12.79 -3.58
N THR A 117 13.93 12.42 -4.29
CA THR A 117 13.45 13.10 -5.51
C THR A 117 11.96 13.33 -5.41
N TYR A 118 11.46 14.33 -6.13
CA TYR A 118 10.02 14.61 -6.17
C TYR A 118 9.22 13.38 -6.65
N SER A 119 9.71 12.69 -7.67
CA SER A 119 9.10 11.46 -8.20
C SER A 119 9.06 10.29 -7.21
N LEU A 120 10.01 10.22 -6.27
CA LEU A 120 10.01 9.20 -5.22
C LEU A 120 9.07 9.57 -4.05
N THR A 121 8.69 10.85 -3.95
CA THR A 121 7.82 11.36 -2.88
C THR A 121 6.33 11.27 -3.23
N GLN A 122 6.01 11.04 -4.51
CA GLN A 122 4.63 10.90 -5.01
C GLN A 122 4.06 9.52 -4.72
#